data_AF-A0A821JYS3-F1
#
_entry.id   AF-A0A821JYS3-F1
#
_cell.length_a   1.000
_cell.length_b   1.000
_cell.length_c   1.000
_cell.angle_alpha   90.00
_cell.angle_beta   90.00
_cell.angle_gamma   90.00
#
_symmetry.space_group_name_H-M   'P 1'
#
loop_
_entity.id
_entity.type
_entity.pdbx_description
1 polymer ?
#
loop_
_entity_poly.entity_id
_entity_poly.type
_entity_poly.pdbx_seq_one_letter_code
_entity_poly.pdbx_strand_id
1 'polypeptide(L)' 'MGNIISSPCGPFQGYELVDKYVRTEFQVRGSPHVHALLWLKNAPKYDKNNPESIERCIEFIDKLIS' A
#
# COMPACT_ATOMS: atom_id res chain seq x y z
N MET A 1 6.16 8.23 19.09
CA MET A 1 4.96 7.51 18.63
C MET A 1 5.38 6.51 17.57
N GLY A 2 5.01 5.24 17.71
CA GLY A 2 5.40 4.20 16.76
C GLY A 2 4.81 4.43 15.39
N ASN A 3 5.60 4.23 14.33
CA ASN A 3 5.13 4.32 12.96
C ASN A 3 4.33 3.05 12.63
N ILE A 4 3.03 3.04 12.98
CA ILE A 4 2.11 1.89 12.89
C ILE A 4 2.11 1.25 11.48
N ILE A 5 2.29 2.07 10.46
CA ILE A 5 2.37 1.68 9.05
C ILE A 5 3.55 0.74 8.75
N SER A 6 4.64 0.83 9.52
CA SER A 6 5.84 -0.01 9.38
C SER A 6 5.90 -1.15 10.40
N SER A 7 4.84 -1.34 11.21
CA SER A 7 4.82 -2.36 12.25
C SER A 7 4.76 -3.76 11.63
N PRO A 8 5.44 -4.77 12.21
CA PRO A 8 5.32 -6.16 11.75
C PRO A 8 3.89 -6.71 11.88
N CYS A 9 3.11 -6.22 12.84
CA CYS A 9 1.67 -6.50 12.98
C CYS A 9 0.81 -5.36 12.41
N GLY A 10 1.33 -4.64 11.41
CA GLY A 10 0.67 -3.52 10.78
C GLY A 10 -0.43 -3.94 9.79
N PRO A 11 -1.07 -2.97 9.12
CA PRO A 11 -2.19 -3.23 8.20
C PRO A 11 -1.78 -4.04 6.96
N PHE A 12 -0.49 -4.15 6.66
CA PHE A 12 0.00 -4.86 5.49
C PHE A 12 0.30 -6.34 5.76
N GLN A 13 -0.37 -7.00 6.72
CA GLN A 13 -0.37 -8.47 6.86
C GLN A 13 1.04 -9.13 6.83
N GLY A 14 2.04 -8.47 7.42
CA GLY A 14 3.43 -8.96 7.45
C GLY A 14 4.33 -8.54 6.28
N TYR A 15 3.82 -7.79 5.30
CA TYR A 15 4.65 -7.16 4.28
C TYR A 15 5.47 -6.01 4.86
N GLU A 16 6.78 -6.05 4.61
CA GLU A 16 7.72 -5.01 5.02
C GLU A 16 7.56 -3.78 4.12
N LEU A 17 7.35 -2.61 4.71
CA LEU A 17 7.35 -1.33 4.01
C LEU A 17 8.80 -0.91 3.73
N VAL A 18 9.18 -0.85 2.47
CA VAL A 18 10.56 -0.49 2.05
C VAL A 18 10.70 1.00 1.78
N ASP A 19 9.66 1.64 1.26
CA ASP A 19 9.68 3.07 0.96
C ASP A 19 8.27 3.67 0.99
N LYS A 20 8.18 4.99 1.17
CA LYS A 20 6.92 5.71 1.16
C LYS A 20 7.05 7.14 0.67
N TYR A 21 6.02 7.59 -0.03
CA TYR A 21 5.78 9.00 -0.32
C TYR A 21 4.45 9.40 0.30
N VAL A 22 4.44 10.46 1.10
CA VAL A 22 3.25 10.92 1.82
C VAL A 22 3.13 12.43 1.67
N ARG A 23 1.96 12.89 1.24
CA ARG A 23 1.61 14.31 1.11
C ARG A 23 0.27 14.57 1.79
N THR A 24 0.20 15.60 2.63
CA THR A 24 -1.03 16.03 3.28
C THR A 24 -1.63 17.20 2.51
N GLU A 25 -2.91 17.11 2.18
CA GLU A 25 -3.71 18.16 1.55
C GLU A 25 -4.90 18.49 2.44
N PHE A 26 -5.26 19.77 2.54
CA PHE A 26 -6.42 20.19 3.33
C PHE A 26 -7.63 20.29 2.42
N GLN A 27 -8.66 19.48 2.67
CA GLN A 27 -9.92 19.53 1.94
C GLN A 27 -10.64 20.88 2.18
N VAL A 28 -11.67 21.20 1.38
CA VAL A 28 -12.42 22.48 1.42
C VAL A 28 -12.98 22.85 2.81
N ARG A 29 -13.05 21.91 3.76
CA ARG A 29 -13.45 22.16 5.16
C ARG A 29 -12.31 22.09 6.17
N GLY A 30 -11.06 22.17 5.72
CA GLY A 30 -9.87 22.16 6.58
C GLY A 30 -9.49 20.79 7.14
N SER A 31 -10.20 19.71 6.77
CA SER A 31 -9.83 18.36 7.20
C SER A 31 -8.56 17.91 6.47
N PRO A 32 -7.53 17.43 7.17
CA PRO A 32 -6.34 16.87 6.53
C PRO A 32 -6.70 15.57 5.81
N HIS A 33 -6.30 15.48 4.55
CA HIS A 33 -6.41 14.31 3.68
C HIS A 33 -5.01 13.90 3.24
N VAL A 34 -4.66 12.64 3.51
CA VAL A 34 -3.34 12.11 3.20
C VAL A 34 -3.40 11.35 1.88
N HIS A 35 -2.59 11.80 0.92
CA HIS A 35 -2.24 11.03 -0.26
C HIS A 35 -0.94 10.29 0.02
N ALA A 36 -0.95 8.96 -0.10
CA ALA A 36 0.23 8.13 0.17
C ALA A 36 0.49 7.13 -0.97
N LEU A 37 1.76 6.93 -1.29
CA LEU A 37 2.28 5.81 -2.08
C LEU A 37 3.20 5.01 -1.18
N LEU A 38 2.99 3.69 -1.13
CA LEU A 38 3.68 2.78 -0.24
C LEU A 38 4.28 1.64 -1.06
N TRP A 39 5.58 1.39 -0.87
CA TRP A 39 6.28 0.29 -1.52
C TRP A 39 6.47 -0.83 -0.52
N LEU A 40 5.92 -1.99 -0.85
CA LEU A 40 6.02 -3.21 -0.05
C LEU A 40 7.07 -4.14 -0.65
N LYS A 41 7.87 -4.76 0.21
CA LYS A 41 8.87 -5.75 -0.21
C LYS A 41 8.19 -6.96 -0.82
N ASN A 42 8.74 -7.46 -1.93
CA ASN A 42 8.25 -8.64 -2.65
C ASN A 42 6.78 -8.55 -3.10
N ALA A 43 6.21 -7.35 -3.24
CA ALA A 43 4.91 -7.18 -3.86
C ALA A 43 4.94 -7.70 -5.32
N PRO A 44 3.83 -8.30 -5.82
CA PRO A 44 3.78 -8.80 -7.18
C PRO A 44 3.98 -7.66 -8.19
N LYS A 45 4.71 -7.96 -9.27
CA LYS A 45 4.93 -7.01 -10.37
C LYS A 45 3.89 -7.23 -11.43
N TYR A 46 3.23 -6.15 -11.83
CA TYR A 46 2.27 -6.14 -12.93
C TYR A 46 2.97 -6.21 -14.29
N ASP A 47 2.55 -7.14 -15.13
CA ASP A 47 2.92 -7.24 -16.54
C ASP A 47 1.67 -7.45 -17.38
N LYS A 48 1.39 -6.49 -18.27
CA LYS A 48 0.18 -6.47 -19.10
C LYS A 48 0.07 -7.64 -20.10
N ASN A 49 1.19 -8.28 -20.42
CA ASN A 49 1.24 -9.37 -21.39
C ASN A 49 1.20 -10.75 -20.70
N ASN A 50 1.26 -10.78 -19.36
CA ASN A 50 1.22 -12.00 -18.58
C ASN A 50 -0.06 -12.05 -17.71
N PRO A 51 -1.10 -12.81 -18.11
CA PRO A 51 -2.36 -12.87 -17.36
C PRO A 51 -2.16 -13.36 -15.91
N GLU A 52 -1.21 -14.25 -15.66
CA GLU A 52 -0.92 -14.77 -14.32
C GLU A 52 -0.37 -13.67 -13.39
N SER A 53 0.39 -12.72 -13.94
CA SER A 53 0.86 -11.55 -13.18
C SER A 53 -0.32 -10.66 -12.75
N ILE A 54 -1.31 -10.48 -13.63
CA ILE A 54 -2.51 -9.70 -13.35
C ILE A 54 -3.31 -10.34 -12.22
N GLU A 55 -3.55 -11.65 -12.30
CA GLU A 55 -4.27 -12.40 -11.26
C GLU A 55 -3.57 -12.31 -9.89
N ARG A 56 -2.24 -12.51 -9.85
CA ARG A 56 -1.47 -12.37 -8.60
C ARG A 56 -1.56 -10.96 -8.00
N CYS A 57 -1.58 -9.92 -8.83
CA CYS A 57 -1.76 -8.55 -8.36
C CYS A 57 -3.17 -8.34 -7.77
N ILE A 58 -4.21 -8.87 -8.41
CA ILE A 58 -5.60 -8.80 -7.90
C ILE A 58 -5.69 -9.50 -6.55
N GLU A 59 -5.23 -10.75 -6.44
CA GLU A 59 -5.26 -11.50 -5.18
C GLU A 59 -4.49 -10.79 -4.05
N PHE A 60 -3.38 -10.15 -4.39
CA PHE A 60 -2.59 -9.37 -3.43
C PHE A 60 -3.35 -8.13 -2.94
N ILE A 61 -3.99 -7.40 -3.85
CA ILE A 61 -4.78 -6.21 -3.50
C ILE A 61 -5.99 -6.61 -2.65
N ASP A 62 -6.73 -7.64 -3.05
CA ASP A 62 -7.92 -8.12 -2.34
C ASP A 62 -7.60 -8.53 -0.90
N LYS A 63 -6.45 -9.19 -0.67
CA LYS A 63 -5.98 -9.53 0.68
C LYS A 63 -5.73 -8.29 1.54
N LEU A 64 -5.27 -7.18 0.97
CA LEU A 64 -4.94 -5.96 1.72
C LEU A 64 -6.15 -5.07 2.00
N ILE A 65 -7.24 -5.18 1.23
CA ILE A 65 -8.42 -4.31 1.34
C ILE A 65 -9.67 -4.99 1.91
N SER A 66 -9.73 -6.33 1.90
CA SER A 66 -10.85 -7.13 2.44
C SER A 66 -10.66 -7.42 3.92
#